data_AF-A0A2E8HA29-F1
#
_entry.id   AF-A0A2E8HA29-F1
#
_cell.length_a   1.000
_cell.length_b   1.000
_cell.length_c   1.000
_cell.angle_alpha   90.00
_cell.angle_beta   90.00
_cell.angle_gamma   90.00
#
_symmetry.space_group_name_H-M   'P 1'
#
loop_
_entity.id
_entity.type
_entity.pdbx_description
1 polymer ?
#
loop_
_entity_poly.entity_id
_entity_poly.type
_entity_poly.pdbx_seq_one_letter_code
_entity_poly.pdbx_strand_id
1 'polypeptide(L)'
;MNGWATTRADRRTPHRGLAAHLISGYCDTESHPPGRTPVSKLRRRPDGKPEFRSLDQLLAEAAQDDVVQRLPGKGRPIDLGDYLHADPESRVANKLLADHNVIPQPLQDRREAEKLAELAEIDAAAALADLGARRCRVAELQEQLRDYWPQQVPVSEIFTPGQVPTWLASTAGANADDGDWQAVAVELAALVATHNRRRAVARRKVEEALTKAADIARRLNEQVSLSRTLPPGIQMTPVGVETRMQRFDDECPPLETVPVDLGDRLRQAVRAARPSWWRRLLR
;
A
#
# COMPACT_ATOMS: atom_id res chain seq x y z
N MET A 1 -70.49 -7.69 -1.04
CA MET A 1 -70.24 -6.42 -0.31
C MET A 1 -68.73 -6.20 -0.26
N ASN A 2 -68.31 -4.92 -0.31
CA ASN A 2 -66.98 -4.32 -0.05
C ASN A 2 -65.90 -5.32 0.46
N GLY A 3 -64.79 -5.57 -0.27
CA GLY A 3 -63.57 -4.73 -0.31
C GLY A 3 -62.45 -5.43 0.51
N TRP A 4 -61.15 -5.15 0.42
CA TRP A 4 -60.30 -4.17 -0.29
C TRP A 4 -59.26 -4.96 -1.16
N ALA A 5 -58.58 -4.47 -2.22
CA ALA A 5 -57.45 -3.51 -2.28
C ALA A 5 -56.39 -3.72 -1.15
N THR A 6 -55.05 -3.70 -1.30
CA THR A 6 -54.08 -3.30 -2.36
C THR A 6 -52.73 -4.02 -2.00
N THR A 7 -51.62 -4.16 -2.76
CA THR A 7 -51.02 -3.43 -3.90
C THR A 7 -50.11 -4.31 -4.79
N ARG A 8 -50.37 -4.29 -6.11
CA ARG A 8 -49.44 -4.22 -7.26
C ARG A 8 -47.93 -4.53 -7.07
N ALA A 9 -47.43 -5.54 -7.77
CA ALA A 9 -46.03 -5.59 -8.22
C ALA A 9 -45.85 -4.78 -9.52
N ASP A 10 -44.69 -4.13 -9.71
CA ASP A 10 -44.25 -3.57 -11.00
C ASP A 10 -42.72 -3.74 -11.14
N ARG A 11 -42.23 -4.02 -12.36
CA ARG A 11 -40.80 -4.24 -12.66
C ARG A 11 -40.27 -3.05 -13.45
N ARG A 12 -39.31 -2.30 -12.91
CA ARG A 12 -38.69 -1.17 -13.62
C ARG A 12 -37.17 -1.26 -13.66
N THR A 13 -36.67 -1.84 -14.75
CA THR A 13 -35.30 -1.61 -15.22
C THR A 13 -35.15 -0.15 -15.67
N PRO A 14 -34.17 0.62 -15.17
CA PRO A 14 -33.92 1.98 -15.64
C PRO A 14 -33.27 1.99 -17.04
N HIS A 15 -33.48 3.07 -17.78
CA HIS A 15 -32.99 3.22 -19.16
C HIS A 15 -31.48 3.51 -19.21
N ARG A 16 -30.81 2.98 -20.25
CA ARG A 16 -29.52 3.54 -20.70
C ARG A 16 -29.77 4.91 -21.33
N GLY A 17 -29.16 5.95 -20.80
CA GLY A 17 -29.12 7.26 -21.45
C GLY A 17 -28.12 7.28 -22.60
N LEU A 18 -28.58 7.70 -23.78
CA LEU A 18 -27.73 8.13 -24.89
C LEU A 18 -28.23 9.51 -25.33
N ALA A 19 -27.50 10.56 -24.94
CA ALA A 19 -27.77 11.93 -25.34
C ALA A 19 -26.66 12.39 -26.30
N ALA A 20 -27.04 12.79 -27.52
CA ALA A 20 -26.11 13.22 -28.56
C ALA A 20 -26.69 14.40 -29.36
N HIS A 21 -26.42 15.63 -28.87
CA HIS A 21 -26.59 16.90 -29.58
C HIS A 21 -25.42 17.80 -29.14
N LEU A 22 -24.54 18.26 -30.04
CA LEU A 22 -24.70 19.33 -31.04
C LEU A 22 -24.65 20.76 -30.47
N ILE A 23 -23.41 21.25 -30.32
CA ILE A 23 -22.96 22.64 -30.12
C ILE A 23 -21.62 22.71 -30.91
N SER A 24 -21.35 23.52 -31.94
CA SER A 24 -21.90 24.76 -32.51
C SER A 24 -21.49 26.06 -31.80
N GLY A 25 -20.66 26.89 -32.47
CA GLY A 25 -19.90 28.02 -31.87
C GLY A 25 -18.42 27.65 -31.77
N TYR A 26 -17.48 28.08 -32.62
CA TYR A 26 -17.18 29.41 -33.17
C TYR A 26 -16.60 30.38 -32.12
N CYS A 27 -15.27 30.54 -32.12
CA CYS A 27 -14.54 31.82 -32.06
C CYS A 27 -13.02 31.59 -31.91
N ASP A 28 -12.23 32.25 -32.75
CA ASP A 28 -10.83 32.56 -32.45
C ASP A 28 -10.77 33.67 -31.40
N THR A 29 -9.87 33.58 -30.42
CA THR A 29 -8.80 34.58 -30.18
C THR A 29 -7.91 34.24 -28.99
N GLU A 30 -6.64 34.60 -29.16
CA GLU A 30 -5.53 34.76 -28.21
C GLU A 30 -5.83 34.85 -26.70
N SER A 31 -5.28 33.90 -25.91
CA SER A 31 -4.67 34.20 -24.60
C SER A 31 -3.86 33.01 -24.07
N HIS A 32 -2.53 33.04 -24.23
CA HIS A 32 -1.61 32.00 -23.72
C HIS A 32 -0.79 32.55 -22.54
N PRO A 33 -0.92 32.02 -21.31
CA PRO A 33 -0.10 32.45 -20.18
C PRO A 33 1.35 31.92 -20.30
N PRO A 34 2.37 32.71 -19.91
CA PRO A 34 3.77 32.33 -20.07
C PRO A 34 4.25 31.37 -18.96
N GLY A 35 4.91 30.27 -19.35
CA GLY A 35 5.40 29.30 -18.36
C GLY A 35 6.34 28.19 -18.85
N ARG A 36 6.88 28.25 -20.08
CA ARG A 36 7.89 27.27 -20.53
C ARG A 36 9.26 27.62 -19.96
N THR A 37 9.87 26.67 -19.26
CA THR A 37 11.26 26.76 -18.79
C THR A 37 12.22 26.90 -19.98
N PRO A 38 13.16 27.87 -19.96
CA PRO A 38 14.14 28.00 -21.03
C PRO A 38 15.19 26.90 -20.91
N VAL A 39 15.28 26.03 -21.91
CA VAL A 39 16.47 25.19 -22.11
C VAL A 39 17.69 26.11 -22.20
N SER A 40 18.74 25.80 -21.44
CA SER A 40 19.94 26.63 -21.29
C SER A 40 20.69 26.78 -22.61
N LYS A 41 20.39 27.87 -23.34
CA LYS A 41 21.11 28.25 -24.55
C LYS A 41 22.59 28.49 -24.19
N LEU A 42 23.50 27.66 -24.71
CA LEU A 42 24.94 27.90 -24.59
C LEU A 42 25.26 29.33 -25.05
N ARG A 43 25.84 30.13 -24.15
CA ARG A 43 26.40 31.43 -24.54
C ARG A 43 27.53 31.21 -25.55
N ARG A 44 27.47 31.97 -26.64
CA ARG A 44 28.53 32.07 -27.63
C ARG A 44 29.25 33.39 -27.43
N ARG A 45 30.54 33.43 -27.76
CA ARG A 45 31.29 34.69 -27.90
C ARG A 45 30.75 35.49 -29.11
N PRO A 46 31.03 36.80 -29.23
CA PRO A 46 30.70 37.57 -30.44
C PRO A 46 31.21 36.89 -31.73
N ASP A 47 32.34 36.18 -31.67
CA ASP A 47 32.90 35.38 -32.78
C ASP A 47 32.15 34.06 -33.06
N GLY A 48 30.93 33.88 -32.55
CA GLY A 48 30.04 32.75 -32.81
C GLY A 48 30.45 31.40 -32.20
N LYS A 49 31.68 31.25 -31.70
CA LYS A 49 32.19 30.00 -31.09
C LYS A 49 31.53 29.72 -29.72
N PRO A 50 31.25 28.45 -29.38
CA PRO A 50 30.74 28.08 -28.07
C PRO A 50 31.80 28.32 -26.98
N GLU A 51 31.39 28.83 -25.83
CA GLU A 51 32.29 29.05 -24.69
C GLU A 51 32.29 27.84 -23.75
N PHE A 52 33.40 27.11 -23.72
CA PHE A 52 33.65 26.08 -22.71
C PHE A 52 34.11 26.75 -21.41
N ARG A 53 33.28 26.69 -20.36
CA ARG A 53 33.61 27.15 -19.00
C ARG A 53 34.08 25.96 -18.16
N SER A 54 34.96 26.19 -17.20
CA SER A 54 35.29 25.16 -16.20
C SER A 54 34.12 24.95 -15.24
N LEU A 55 34.07 23.78 -14.59
CA LEU A 55 33.04 23.48 -13.61
C LEU A 55 33.06 24.49 -12.45
N ASP A 56 34.27 24.89 -12.02
CA ASP A 56 34.48 25.84 -10.92
C ASP A 56 33.98 27.25 -11.27
N GLN A 57 34.08 27.67 -12.54
CA GLN A 57 33.50 28.94 -13.00
C GLN A 57 31.97 28.89 -12.97
N LEU A 58 31.37 27.78 -13.40
CA LEU A 58 29.91 27.59 -13.32
C LEU A 58 29.42 27.53 -11.87
N LEU A 59 30.19 26.94 -10.95
CA LEU A 59 29.88 26.91 -9.52
C LEU A 59 30.03 28.28 -8.86
N ALA A 60 31.07 29.04 -9.20
CA ALA A 60 31.28 30.40 -8.69
C ALA A 60 30.22 31.39 -9.21
N GLU A 61 29.86 31.30 -10.50
CA GLU A 61 28.80 32.10 -11.11
C GLU A 61 27.43 31.73 -10.52
N ALA A 62 27.12 30.45 -10.34
CA ALA A 62 25.89 30.00 -9.66
C ALA A 62 25.82 30.34 -8.17
N ALA A 63 26.95 30.63 -7.52
CA ALA A 63 27.00 31.13 -6.13
C ALA A 63 26.88 32.67 -6.04
N GLN A 64 27.05 33.39 -7.16
CA GLN A 64 26.82 34.83 -7.27
C GLN A 64 25.41 35.14 -7.78
N ASP A 65 24.89 34.32 -8.69
CA ASP A 65 23.48 34.35 -9.09
C ASP A 65 22.61 33.85 -7.92
N ASP A 66 21.52 34.58 -7.64
CA ASP A 66 20.58 34.28 -6.55
C ASP A 66 19.72 33.00 -6.81
N VAL A 67 20.14 32.19 -7.79
CA VAL A 67 19.61 30.87 -8.14
C VAL A 67 19.81 29.86 -7.02
N VAL A 68 20.86 29.98 -6.21
CA VAL A 68 21.03 29.15 -4.99
C VAL A 68 19.92 29.37 -3.97
N GLN A 69 19.35 30.58 -3.87
CA GLN A 69 18.14 30.82 -3.06
C GLN A 69 16.86 30.22 -3.67
N ARG A 70 16.90 29.77 -4.94
CA ARG A 70 15.77 29.19 -5.69
C ARG A 70 15.86 27.67 -5.84
N LEU A 71 16.75 27.01 -5.11
CA LEU A 71 16.86 25.55 -5.10
C LEU A 71 15.59 24.90 -4.48
N PRO A 72 14.82 24.09 -5.24
CA PRO A 72 13.63 23.42 -4.71
C PRO A 72 14.05 22.40 -3.66
N GLY A 73 13.75 22.69 -2.39
CA GLY A 73 14.20 21.90 -1.23
C GLY A 73 14.67 22.77 -0.06
N LYS A 74 15.17 24.00 -0.33
CA LYS A 74 15.33 25.02 0.71
C LYS A 74 14.17 26.01 0.66
N GLY A 75 13.03 25.58 1.22
CA GLY A 75 11.98 26.52 1.59
C GLY A 75 12.52 27.59 2.54
N ARG A 76 11.91 28.78 2.54
CA ARG A 76 12.18 29.77 3.60
C ARG A 76 11.95 29.11 4.97
N PRO A 77 12.74 29.44 6.01
CA PRO A 77 12.37 29.14 7.38
C PRO A 77 10.91 29.57 7.61
N ILE A 78 10.11 28.72 8.25
CA ILE A 78 8.72 29.07 8.58
C ILE A 78 8.79 30.28 9.52
N ASP A 79 8.26 31.42 9.08
CA ASP A 79 8.31 32.65 9.85
C ASP A 79 7.28 32.62 10.99
N LEU A 80 7.66 31.98 12.10
CA LEU A 80 6.83 31.80 13.28
C LEU A 80 6.32 33.11 13.91
N GLY A 81 6.86 34.28 13.51
CA GLY A 81 6.38 35.59 13.94
C GLY A 81 5.02 35.96 13.32
N ASP A 82 4.84 35.65 12.03
CA ASP A 82 3.63 35.97 11.26
C ASP A 82 2.77 34.72 10.93
N TYR A 83 3.34 33.51 10.93
CA TYR A 83 2.64 32.27 10.55
C TYR A 83 1.47 31.94 11.48
N LEU A 84 1.57 32.36 12.74
CA LEU A 84 0.50 32.26 13.73
C LEU A 84 -0.09 33.67 13.88
N HIS A 85 -1.40 33.83 13.66
CA HIS A 85 -2.12 35.09 13.94
C HIS A 85 -2.29 35.26 15.46
N ALA A 86 -1.15 35.46 16.09
CA ALA A 86 -0.93 35.34 17.51
C ALA A 86 -1.00 36.72 18.19
N ASP A 87 -1.73 36.76 19.29
CA ASP A 87 -1.70 37.84 20.26
C ASP A 87 -0.23 38.20 20.61
N PRO A 88 0.13 39.48 20.87
CA PRO A 88 1.49 39.86 21.27
C PRO A 88 2.15 38.95 22.31
N GLU A 89 1.42 38.46 23.32
CA GLU A 89 1.98 37.51 24.30
C GLU A 89 2.41 36.18 23.64
N SER A 90 1.57 35.64 22.76
CA SER A 90 1.84 34.41 22.02
C SER A 90 3.00 34.59 21.02
N ARG A 91 3.19 35.77 20.43
CA ARG A 91 4.36 36.06 19.58
C ARG A 91 5.67 36.10 20.39
N VAL A 92 5.64 36.64 21.61
CA VAL A 92 6.80 36.56 22.53
C VAL A 92 7.09 35.12 22.94
N ALA A 93 6.05 34.32 23.26
CA ALA A 93 6.21 32.91 23.59
C ALA A 93 6.81 32.09 22.42
N ASN A 94 6.30 32.26 21.19
CA ASN A 94 6.87 31.59 20.01
C ASN A 94 8.31 32.01 19.73
N LYS A 95 8.65 33.29 19.95
CA LYS A 95 10.04 33.75 19.84
C LYS A 95 10.94 33.10 20.90
N LEU A 96 10.53 33.05 22.17
CA LEU A 96 11.30 32.38 23.23
C LEU A 96 11.51 30.89 22.92
N LEU A 97 10.51 30.21 22.38
CA LEU A 97 10.65 28.82 21.93
C LEU A 97 11.68 28.71 20.78
N ALA A 98 11.62 29.59 19.78
CA ALA A 98 12.56 29.62 18.66
C ALA A 98 14.01 29.95 19.10
N ASP A 99 14.19 30.94 19.98
CA ASP A 99 15.48 31.32 20.57
C ASP A 99 16.12 30.15 21.39
N HIS A 100 15.30 29.21 21.85
CA HIS A 100 15.71 27.96 22.51
C HIS A 100 15.68 26.70 21.61
N ASN A 101 15.48 26.83 20.30
CA ASN A 101 15.33 25.73 19.33
C ASN A 101 14.17 24.74 19.62
N VAL A 102 13.15 25.18 20.38
CA VAL A 102 11.95 24.39 20.68
C VAL A 102 10.86 24.68 19.64
N ILE A 103 10.25 23.62 19.09
CA ILE A 103 9.14 23.74 18.12
C ILE A 103 7.81 23.86 18.89
N PRO A 104 6.89 24.78 18.55
CA PRO A 104 5.55 24.84 19.15
C PRO A 104 4.78 23.53 19.00
N GLN A 105 4.07 23.10 20.06
CA GLN A 105 3.42 21.77 20.11
C GLN A 105 2.54 21.43 18.89
N PRO A 106 1.67 22.32 18.37
CA PRO A 106 0.84 21.99 17.19
C PRO A 106 1.65 21.65 15.93
N LEU A 107 2.87 22.18 15.80
CA LEU A 107 3.80 21.86 14.72
C LEU A 107 4.62 20.58 15.01
N GLN A 108 4.82 20.22 16.29
CA GLN A 108 5.35 18.91 16.67
C GLN A 108 4.34 17.81 16.37
N ASP A 109 3.10 17.96 16.84
CA ASP A 109 1.98 17.03 16.62
C ASP A 109 1.77 16.76 15.14
N ARG A 110 1.73 17.83 14.32
CA ARG A 110 1.65 17.71 12.85
C ARG A 110 2.77 16.86 12.28
N ARG A 111 4.03 17.19 12.61
CA ARG A 111 5.22 16.49 12.11
C ARG A 111 5.26 15.03 12.57
N GLU A 112 4.78 14.74 13.78
CA GLU A 112 4.69 13.36 14.29
C GLU A 112 3.62 12.56 13.53
N ALA A 113 2.43 13.12 13.30
CA ALA A 113 1.39 12.48 12.50
C ALA A 113 1.82 12.24 11.04
N GLU A 114 2.47 13.23 10.40
CA GLU A 114 3.04 13.08 9.05
C GLU A 114 4.12 11.97 9.03
N LYS A 115 5.04 11.96 9.99
CA LYS A 115 6.10 10.94 10.09
C LYS A 115 5.58 9.53 10.42
N LEU A 116 4.55 9.41 11.26
CA LEU A 116 3.92 8.12 11.57
C LEU A 116 3.16 7.56 10.36
N ALA A 117 2.52 8.44 9.58
CA ALA A 117 1.90 8.07 8.31
C ALA A 117 2.96 7.61 7.27
N GLU A 118 4.08 8.33 7.14
CA GLU A 118 5.20 7.95 6.26
C GLU A 118 5.82 6.60 6.69
N LEU A 119 6.09 6.42 7.99
CA LEU A 119 6.61 5.17 8.54
C LEU A 119 5.68 3.98 8.28
N ALA A 120 4.36 4.19 8.33
CA ALA A 120 3.39 3.15 8.02
C ALA A 120 3.42 2.71 6.55
N GLU A 121 3.59 3.65 5.60
CA GLU A 121 3.75 3.32 4.17
C GLU A 121 5.09 2.61 3.90
N ILE A 122 6.17 3.02 4.59
CA ILE A 122 7.49 2.34 4.51
C ILE A 122 7.40 0.91 5.06
N ASP A 123 6.76 0.72 6.22
CA ASP A 123 6.54 -0.60 6.82
C ASP A 123 5.64 -1.49 5.94
N ALA A 124 4.61 -0.91 5.32
CA ALA A 124 3.75 -1.61 4.36
C ALA A 124 4.57 -2.08 3.14
N ALA A 125 5.33 -1.18 2.51
CA ALA A 125 6.17 -1.51 1.34
C ALA A 125 7.24 -2.58 1.67
N ALA A 126 7.89 -2.49 2.84
CA ALA A 126 8.86 -3.48 3.29
C ALA A 126 8.21 -4.86 3.56
N ALA A 127 7.02 -4.87 4.15
CA ALA A 127 6.26 -6.10 4.35
C ALA A 127 5.81 -6.72 3.03
N LEU A 128 5.32 -5.92 2.07
CA LEU A 128 4.92 -6.37 0.74
C LEU A 128 6.08 -7.04 -0.01
N ALA A 129 7.32 -6.56 0.16
CA ALA A 129 8.51 -7.20 -0.43
C ALA A 129 8.83 -8.58 0.18
N ASP A 130 8.92 -8.72 1.51
CA ASP A 130 9.19 -10.01 2.17
C ASP A 130 8.05 -11.02 1.94
N LEU A 131 6.80 -10.55 1.98
CA LEU A 131 5.62 -11.38 1.77
C LEU A 131 5.46 -11.78 0.29
N GLY A 132 5.81 -10.90 -0.65
CA GLY A 132 5.80 -11.18 -2.09
C GLY A 132 6.75 -12.32 -2.48
N ALA A 133 8.03 -12.23 -2.07
CA ALA A 133 9.00 -13.31 -2.32
C ALA A 133 8.54 -14.66 -1.73
N ARG A 134 7.89 -14.64 -0.55
CA ARG A 134 7.30 -15.83 0.08
C ARG A 134 6.11 -16.39 -0.69
N ARG A 135 5.28 -15.54 -1.33
CA ARG A 135 4.15 -15.99 -2.16
C ARG A 135 4.64 -16.76 -3.39
N CYS A 136 5.71 -16.30 -4.04
CA CYS A 136 6.34 -17.04 -5.14
C CYS A 136 6.80 -18.42 -4.70
N ARG A 137 7.58 -18.52 -3.60
CA ARG A 137 8.03 -19.82 -3.07
C ARG A 137 6.88 -20.75 -2.64
N VAL A 138 5.79 -20.20 -2.11
CA VAL A 138 4.58 -21.01 -1.82
C VAL A 138 3.94 -21.52 -3.10
N ALA A 139 3.84 -20.71 -4.16
CA ALA A 139 3.28 -21.16 -5.44
C ALA A 139 4.12 -22.28 -6.08
N GLU A 140 5.45 -22.17 -6.07
CA GLU A 140 6.37 -23.25 -6.50
C GLU A 140 6.09 -24.57 -5.77
N LEU A 141 5.89 -24.53 -4.45
CA LEU A 141 5.63 -25.71 -3.62
C LEU A 141 4.21 -26.25 -3.81
N GLN A 142 3.23 -25.40 -4.11
CA GLN A 142 1.86 -25.81 -4.47
C GLN A 142 1.84 -26.55 -5.82
N GLU A 143 2.67 -26.13 -6.77
CA GLU A 143 2.85 -26.80 -8.06
C GLU A 143 3.59 -28.14 -7.88
N GLN A 144 4.75 -28.14 -7.22
CA GLN A 144 5.51 -29.37 -6.93
C GLN A 144 4.69 -30.41 -6.15
N LEU A 145 3.86 -29.99 -5.19
CA LEU A 145 3.01 -30.92 -4.43
C LEU A 145 1.80 -31.43 -5.24
N ARG A 146 1.39 -30.73 -6.30
CA ARG A 146 0.36 -31.19 -7.24
C ARG A 146 0.93 -32.28 -8.16
N ASP A 147 2.16 -32.10 -8.64
CA ASP A 147 2.82 -33.03 -9.56
C ASP A 147 3.29 -34.32 -8.87
N TYR A 148 3.79 -34.21 -7.63
CA TYR A 148 4.17 -35.35 -6.80
C TYR A 148 3.01 -35.94 -5.98
N TRP A 149 1.75 -35.59 -6.27
CA TRP A 149 0.62 -36.05 -5.45
C TRP A 149 0.39 -37.56 -5.60
N PRO A 150 0.37 -38.34 -4.49
CA PRO A 150 0.23 -39.79 -4.57
C PRO A 150 -1.17 -40.20 -5.05
N GLN A 151 -1.27 -40.75 -6.27
CA GLN A 151 -2.52 -41.23 -6.89
C GLN A 151 -3.37 -42.15 -6.00
N GLN A 152 -2.72 -42.86 -5.09
CA GLN A 152 -3.33 -43.83 -4.17
C GLN A 152 -4.17 -43.16 -3.07
N VAL A 153 -4.09 -41.82 -2.91
CA VAL A 153 -4.80 -41.08 -1.86
C VAL A 153 -5.77 -40.05 -2.47
N PRO A 154 -7.09 -40.25 -2.33
CA PRO A 154 -8.07 -39.25 -2.75
C PRO A 154 -8.02 -38.03 -1.82
N VAL A 155 -8.12 -36.83 -2.40
CA VAL A 155 -8.04 -35.54 -1.70
C VAL A 155 -8.99 -35.44 -0.48
N SER A 156 -10.16 -36.08 -0.59
CA SER A 156 -11.21 -36.14 0.43
C SER A 156 -10.84 -36.91 1.71
N GLU A 157 -9.75 -37.69 1.72
CA GLU A 157 -9.25 -38.33 2.95
C GLU A 157 -8.38 -37.39 3.81
N ILE A 158 -7.83 -36.33 3.21
CA ILE A 158 -6.89 -35.39 3.88
C ILE A 158 -7.58 -34.09 4.27
N PHE A 159 -8.47 -33.59 3.40
CA PHE A 159 -9.20 -32.34 3.55
C PHE A 159 -10.69 -32.60 3.77
N THR A 160 -11.26 -31.98 4.79
CA THR A 160 -12.71 -31.91 5.02
C THR A 160 -13.41 -31.34 3.77
N PRO A 161 -14.60 -31.82 3.36
CA PRO A 161 -15.37 -31.16 2.30
C PRO A 161 -15.58 -29.67 2.63
N GLY A 162 -15.26 -28.80 1.67
CA GLY A 162 -15.23 -27.34 1.86
C GLY A 162 -13.90 -26.76 2.37
N GLN A 163 -12.92 -27.59 2.72
CA GLN A 163 -11.54 -27.19 3.08
C GLN A 163 -10.48 -27.64 2.04
N VAL A 164 -10.92 -28.11 0.86
CA VAL A 164 -10.01 -28.44 -0.25
C VAL A 164 -9.44 -27.14 -0.82
N PRO A 165 -8.11 -26.95 -0.86
CA PRO A 165 -7.49 -25.73 -1.40
C PRO A 165 -7.73 -25.56 -2.90
N THR A 166 -7.92 -24.33 -3.39
CA THR A 166 -8.29 -24.10 -4.81
C THR A 166 -7.17 -24.52 -5.77
N TRP A 167 -5.91 -24.31 -5.38
CA TRP A 167 -4.73 -24.73 -6.14
C TRP A 167 -4.62 -26.26 -6.31
N LEU A 168 -5.33 -27.04 -5.49
CA LEU A 168 -5.36 -28.50 -5.51
C LEU A 168 -6.65 -29.08 -6.14
N ALA A 169 -7.64 -28.24 -6.47
CA ALA A 169 -8.80 -28.65 -7.27
C ALA A 169 -8.48 -28.82 -8.77
N SER A 170 -7.31 -28.36 -9.21
CA SER A 170 -6.86 -28.35 -10.61
C SER A 170 -5.82 -29.45 -10.91
N THR A 171 -6.05 -30.69 -10.47
CA THR A 171 -5.15 -31.85 -10.69
C THR A 171 -5.22 -32.38 -12.13
N ALA A 172 -4.84 -31.55 -13.09
CA ALA A 172 -4.83 -31.84 -14.52
C ALA A 172 -3.50 -32.45 -15.04
N GLY A 173 -2.85 -33.28 -14.22
CA GLY A 173 -1.89 -34.30 -14.65
C GLY A 173 -0.44 -33.89 -14.94
N ALA A 174 0.48 -34.35 -14.09
CA ALA A 174 1.89 -34.64 -14.43
C ALA A 174 2.46 -35.65 -13.43
N ASN A 175 2.22 -36.95 -13.63
CA ASN A 175 2.57 -37.98 -12.63
C ASN A 175 4.07 -38.30 -12.62
N ALA A 176 4.79 -37.88 -11.57
CA ALA A 176 6.16 -38.31 -11.28
C ALA A 176 6.21 -39.01 -9.90
N ASP A 177 6.28 -40.35 -9.92
CA ASP A 177 6.17 -41.21 -8.72
C ASP A 177 7.41 -41.15 -7.78
N ASP A 178 8.48 -40.47 -8.21
CA ASP A 178 9.80 -40.40 -7.55
C ASP A 178 10.01 -39.14 -6.66
N GLY A 179 9.03 -38.25 -6.56
CA GLY A 179 9.15 -36.99 -5.82
C GLY A 179 8.92 -37.12 -4.30
N ASP A 180 9.72 -36.42 -3.48
CA ASP A 180 9.52 -36.32 -2.03
C ASP A 180 8.38 -35.34 -1.66
N TRP A 181 7.14 -35.74 -1.99
CA TRP A 181 5.92 -35.04 -1.57
C TRP A 181 5.82 -34.85 -0.06
N GLN A 182 6.52 -35.67 0.72
CA GLN A 182 6.53 -35.62 2.19
C GLN A 182 7.30 -34.39 2.66
N ALA A 183 8.51 -34.15 2.15
CA ALA A 183 9.28 -32.95 2.42
C ALA A 183 8.57 -31.69 1.89
N VAL A 184 8.08 -31.73 0.64
CA VAL A 184 7.36 -30.60 0.01
C VAL A 184 6.11 -30.22 0.82
N ALA A 185 5.30 -31.18 1.27
CA ALA A 185 4.11 -30.92 2.09
C ALA A 185 4.44 -30.27 3.45
N VAL A 186 5.55 -30.65 4.08
CA VAL A 186 6.01 -30.06 5.35
C VAL A 186 6.56 -28.64 5.13
N GLU A 187 7.37 -28.43 4.08
CA GLU A 187 7.89 -27.09 3.73
C GLU A 187 6.72 -26.13 3.40
N LEU A 188 5.75 -26.59 2.58
CA LEU A 188 4.57 -25.82 2.21
C LEU A 188 3.74 -25.40 3.44
N ALA A 189 3.40 -26.35 4.31
CA ALA A 189 2.60 -26.05 5.51
C ALA A 189 3.33 -25.06 6.45
N ALA A 190 4.64 -25.25 6.65
CA ALA A 190 5.46 -24.36 7.46
C ALA A 190 5.58 -22.95 6.87
N LEU A 191 5.74 -22.82 5.55
CA LEU A 191 5.85 -21.52 4.87
C LEU A 191 4.51 -20.79 4.80
N VAL A 192 3.39 -21.47 4.54
CA VAL A 192 2.04 -20.88 4.57
C VAL A 192 1.72 -20.35 5.98
N ALA A 193 1.97 -21.15 7.02
CA ALA A 193 1.77 -20.72 8.40
C ALA A 193 2.69 -19.53 8.77
N THR A 194 3.96 -19.56 8.35
CA THR A 194 4.92 -18.48 8.60
C THR A 194 4.54 -17.20 7.85
N HIS A 195 4.10 -17.29 6.60
CA HIS A 195 3.63 -16.15 5.80
C HIS A 195 2.40 -15.52 6.46
N ASN A 196 1.35 -16.30 6.75
CA ASN A 196 0.14 -15.77 7.36
C ASN A 196 0.40 -15.15 8.75
N ARG A 197 1.31 -15.72 9.56
CA ARG A 197 1.75 -15.12 10.82
C ARG A 197 2.51 -13.81 10.61
N ARG A 198 3.44 -13.73 9.65
CA ARG A 198 4.16 -12.49 9.30
C ARG A 198 3.22 -11.41 8.79
N ARG A 199 2.29 -11.76 7.90
CA ARG A 199 1.23 -10.89 7.39
C ARG A 199 0.41 -10.28 8.52
N ALA A 200 -0.03 -11.09 9.49
CA ALA A 200 -0.80 -10.60 10.64
C ALA A 200 -0.01 -9.60 11.51
N VAL A 201 1.28 -9.86 11.75
CA VAL A 201 2.17 -8.94 12.49
C VAL A 201 2.40 -7.63 11.71
N ALA A 202 2.68 -7.72 10.40
CA ALA A 202 2.90 -6.56 9.54
C ALA A 202 1.64 -5.70 9.43
N ARG A 203 0.48 -6.31 9.14
CA ARG A 203 -0.83 -5.64 9.11
C ARG A 203 -1.07 -4.85 10.39
N ARG A 204 -0.90 -5.50 11.54
CA ARG A 204 -1.08 -4.88 12.85
C ARG A 204 -0.10 -3.72 13.08
N LYS A 205 1.16 -3.83 12.64
CA LYS A 205 2.15 -2.75 12.79
C LYS A 205 1.74 -1.50 11.99
N VAL A 206 1.31 -1.69 10.74
CA VAL A 206 0.82 -0.60 9.86
C VAL A 206 -0.45 0.02 10.45
N GLU A 207 -1.40 -0.81 10.89
CA GLU A 207 -2.65 -0.40 11.54
C GLU A 207 -2.41 0.40 12.83
N GLU A 208 -1.50 -0.05 13.70
CA GLU A 208 -1.08 0.67 14.92
C GLU A 208 -0.34 1.98 14.63
N ALA A 209 0.32 2.14 13.48
CA ALA A 209 0.98 3.38 13.08
C ALA A 209 -0.02 4.38 12.47
N LEU A 210 -0.88 3.90 11.56
CA LEU A 210 -1.93 4.71 10.92
C LEU A 210 -2.98 5.21 11.92
N THR A 211 -3.39 4.38 12.88
CA THR A 211 -4.33 4.80 13.93
C THR A 211 -3.74 5.88 14.83
N LYS A 212 -2.47 5.78 15.24
CA LYS A 212 -1.78 6.83 16.01
C LYS A 212 -1.66 8.13 15.20
N ALA A 213 -1.29 8.06 13.91
CA ALA A 213 -1.26 9.21 13.02
C ALA A 213 -2.64 9.88 12.88
N ALA A 214 -3.70 9.09 12.72
CA ALA A 214 -5.08 9.57 12.63
C ALA A 214 -5.53 10.25 13.92
N ASP A 215 -5.19 9.69 15.08
CA ASP A 215 -5.61 10.21 16.38
C ASP A 215 -4.90 11.54 16.73
N ILE A 216 -3.61 11.69 16.35
CA ILE A 216 -2.88 12.95 16.48
C ILE A 216 -3.43 14.01 15.50
N ALA A 217 -3.61 13.65 14.22
CA ALA A 217 -4.19 14.56 13.22
C ALA A 217 -5.61 15.02 13.60
N ARG A 218 -6.43 14.12 14.18
CA ARG A 218 -7.76 14.44 14.70
C ARG A 218 -7.69 15.43 15.86
N ARG A 219 -6.87 15.17 16.89
CA ARG A 219 -6.70 16.07 18.05
C ARG A 219 -6.19 17.45 17.62
N LEU A 220 -5.25 17.51 16.67
CA LEU A 220 -4.76 18.77 16.11
C LEU A 220 -5.87 19.53 15.38
N ASN A 221 -6.67 18.86 14.56
CA ASN A 221 -7.81 19.48 13.88
C ASN A 221 -8.89 19.96 14.86
N GLU A 222 -9.16 19.20 15.93
CA GLU A 222 -10.05 19.60 17.03
C GLU A 222 -9.51 20.87 17.74
N GLN A 223 -8.22 20.91 18.09
CA GLN A 223 -7.58 22.08 18.68
C GLN A 223 -7.67 23.32 17.79
N VAL A 224 -7.30 23.21 16.50
CA VAL A 224 -7.34 24.35 15.57
C VAL A 224 -8.77 24.85 15.40
N SER A 225 -9.77 23.95 15.32
CA SER A 225 -11.19 24.31 15.16
C SER A 225 -11.82 24.97 16.40
N LEU A 226 -11.29 24.70 17.59
CA LEU A 226 -11.74 25.29 18.85
C LEU A 226 -10.96 26.57 19.23
N SER A 227 -9.74 26.73 18.71
CA SER A 227 -8.89 27.89 18.98
C SER A 227 -9.29 29.12 18.14
N ARG A 228 -9.01 30.32 18.65
CA ARG A 228 -8.99 31.56 17.86
C ARG A 228 -7.59 31.98 17.40
N THR A 229 -6.55 31.28 17.87
CA THR A 229 -5.14 31.69 17.76
C THR A 229 -4.29 30.80 16.87
N LEU A 230 -4.76 29.58 16.54
CA LEU A 230 -4.10 28.73 15.55
C LEU A 230 -4.68 29.02 14.15
N PRO A 231 -3.84 29.20 13.12
CA PRO A 231 -4.30 29.39 11.75
C PRO A 231 -4.91 28.10 11.19
N PRO A 232 -5.92 28.19 10.31
CA PRO A 232 -6.50 27.01 9.66
C PRO A 232 -5.47 26.24 8.79
N GLY A 233 -4.40 26.90 8.33
CA GLY A 233 -3.31 26.27 7.57
C GLY A 233 -2.51 25.20 8.33
N ILE A 234 -2.64 25.08 9.66
CA ILE A 234 -2.03 23.98 10.42
C ILE A 234 -2.85 22.68 10.29
N GLN A 235 -4.14 22.75 9.93
CA GLN A 235 -5.01 21.58 9.80
C GLN A 235 -4.43 20.51 8.88
N MET A 236 -4.66 19.25 9.25
CA MET A 236 -4.22 18.07 8.51
C MET A 236 -5.39 17.44 7.75
N THR A 237 -5.10 16.94 6.55
CA THR A 237 -5.98 16.00 5.87
C THR A 237 -6.20 14.77 6.77
N PRO A 238 -7.45 14.32 6.99
CA PRO A 238 -7.71 13.11 7.77
C PRO A 238 -6.93 11.90 7.23
N VAL A 239 -6.30 11.14 8.13
CA VAL A 239 -5.58 9.91 7.77
C VAL A 239 -6.61 8.82 7.48
N GLY A 240 -6.78 8.46 6.21
CA GLY A 240 -7.70 7.39 5.77
C GLY A 240 -7.19 6.00 6.14
N VAL A 241 -7.31 5.63 7.42
CA VAL A 241 -6.84 4.34 7.96
C VAL A 241 -7.50 3.17 7.22
N GLU A 242 -8.83 3.18 7.08
CA GLU A 242 -9.56 2.07 6.46
C GLU A 242 -9.15 1.87 5.00
N THR A 243 -9.07 2.94 4.21
CA THR A 243 -8.65 2.88 2.80
C THR A 243 -7.23 2.34 2.63
N ARG A 244 -6.30 2.72 3.51
CA ARG A 244 -4.90 2.24 3.48
C ARG A 244 -4.78 0.80 3.95
N MET A 245 -5.53 0.41 4.99
CA MET A 245 -5.54 -0.97 5.47
C MET A 245 -6.20 -1.91 4.46
N GLN A 246 -7.29 -1.48 3.81
CA GLN A 246 -7.90 -2.23 2.72
C GLN A 246 -6.95 -2.40 1.55
N ARG A 247 -6.25 -1.33 1.11
CA ARG A 247 -5.19 -1.43 0.09
C ARG A 247 -4.08 -2.43 0.48
N PHE A 248 -3.64 -2.45 1.74
CA PHE A 248 -2.66 -3.43 2.22
C PHE A 248 -3.22 -4.86 2.18
N ASP A 249 -4.48 -5.05 2.61
CA ASP A 249 -5.14 -6.35 2.59
C ASP A 249 -5.38 -6.87 1.16
N ASP A 250 -5.66 -5.97 0.20
CA ASP A 250 -5.86 -6.25 -1.24
C ASP A 250 -4.53 -6.54 -1.98
N GLU A 251 -3.45 -5.78 -1.72
CA GLU A 251 -2.13 -6.01 -2.32
C GLU A 251 -1.49 -7.31 -1.80
N CYS A 252 -1.75 -7.66 -0.53
CA CYS A 252 -1.32 -8.91 0.08
C CYS A 252 -2.49 -9.68 0.73
N PRO A 253 -3.34 -10.39 -0.03
CA PRO A 253 -4.34 -11.29 0.53
C PRO A 253 -3.69 -12.39 1.40
N PRO A 254 -4.40 -12.95 2.39
CA PRO A 254 -3.91 -14.10 3.15
C PRO A 254 -3.86 -15.35 2.26
N LEU A 255 -2.92 -16.25 2.55
CA LEU A 255 -2.83 -17.54 1.86
C LEU A 255 -3.84 -18.54 2.43
N GLU A 256 -4.39 -19.40 1.57
CA GLU A 256 -5.27 -20.51 1.96
C GLU A 256 -4.62 -21.38 3.05
N THR A 257 -5.35 -21.68 4.12
CA THR A 257 -4.82 -22.38 5.29
C THR A 257 -4.63 -23.86 5.03
N VAL A 258 -3.37 -24.28 4.86
CA VAL A 258 -2.97 -25.69 4.80
C VAL A 258 -2.88 -26.29 6.21
N PRO A 259 -3.35 -27.52 6.46
CA PRO A 259 -3.15 -28.19 7.75
C PRO A 259 -1.67 -28.33 8.09
N VAL A 260 -1.28 -28.01 9.32
CA VAL A 260 0.13 -28.11 9.78
C VAL A 260 0.65 -29.54 9.64
N ASP A 261 -0.20 -30.53 9.93
CA ASP A 261 0.13 -31.96 9.88
C ASP A 261 -0.02 -32.57 8.47
N LEU A 262 -0.09 -31.77 7.40
CA LEU A 262 -0.39 -32.26 6.03
C LEU A 262 0.52 -33.43 5.61
N GLY A 263 1.82 -33.33 5.87
CA GLY A 263 2.79 -34.39 5.56
C GLY A 263 2.54 -35.69 6.33
N ASP A 264 2.03 -35.61 7.57
CA ASP A 264 1.68 -36.79 8.36
C ASP A 264 0.32 -37.38 7.97
N ARG A 265 -0.66 -36.55 7.58
CA ARG A 265 -1.94 -37.01 6.99
C ARG A 265 -1.70 -37.76 5.69
N LEU A 266 -0.90 -37.20 4.78
CA LEU A 266 -0.45 -37.88 3.55
C LEU A 266 0.28 -39.19 3.87
N ARG A 267 1.23 -39.19 4.81
CA ARG A 267 1.95 -40.39 5.26
C ARG A 267 1.02 -41.48 5.81
N GLN A 268 -0.02 -41.12 6.56
CA GLN A 268 -1.00 -42.06 7.08
C GLN A 268 -1.89 -42.61 5.96
N ALA A 269 -2.41 -41.77 5.07
CA ALA A 269 -3.24 -42.18 3.95
C ALA A 269 -2.48 -43.08 2.96
N VAL A 270 -1.25 -42.73 2.57
CA VAL A 270 -0.39 -43.59 1.72
C VAL A 270 -0.10 -44.94 2.39
N ARG A 271 0.04 -44.98 3.73
CA ARG A 271 0.19 -46.26 4.46
C ARG A 271 -1.10 -47.08 4.50
N ALA A 272 -2.27 -46.45 4.55
CA ALA A 272 -3.57 -47.13 4.52
C ALA A 272 -3.93 -47.65 3.12
N ALA A 273 -3.63 -46.88 2.08
CA ALA A 273 -3.90 -47.23 0.68
C ALA A 273 -2.99 -48.33 0.14
N ARG A 274 -1.76 -48.47 0.67
CA ARG A 274 -0.83 -49.56 0.31
C ARG A 274 -1.41 -50.92 0.73
N PRO A 275 -1.77 -51.82 -0.21
CA PRO A 275 -2.32 -53.13 0.14
C PRO A 275 -1.26 -53.95 0.88
N SER A 276 -1.66 -54.54 2.01
CA SER A 276 -0.74 -55.32 2.85
C SER A 276 -0.09 -56.47 2.09
N TRP A 277 1.14 -56.82 2.50
CA TRP A 277 1.91 -58.00 2.05
C TRP A 277 1.02 -59.25 1.88
N TRP A 278 0.16 -59.54 2.87
CA TRP A 278 -0.74 -60.68 2.87
C TRP A 278 -1.83 -60.59 1.78
N ARG A 279 -2.35 -59.40 1.47
CA ARG A 279 -3.28 -59.19 0.33
C ARG A 279 -2.61 -59.25 -1.05
N ARG A 280 -1.27 -59.18 -1.11
CA ARG A 280 -0.49 -59.43 -2.35
C ARG A 280 -0.10 -60.90 -2.54
N LEU A 281 -0.03 -61.68 -1.47
CA LEU A 281 0.28 -63.12 -1.49
C LEU A 281 -0.97 -64.04 -1.53
N LEU A 282 -2.16 -63.47 -1.33
CA LEU A 282 -3.46 -64.17 -1.42
C LEU A 282 -4.22 -63.77 -2.69
N ARG A 283 -3.50 -63.54 -3.79
CA ARG A 283 -3.98 -63.21 -5.13
C ARG A 283 -3.11 -63.90 -6.17
#